data_AF-A0A7C1RQA4-F1
#
_entry.id   AF-A0A7C1RQA4-F1
#
_cell.length_a   1.000
_cell.length_b   1.000
_cell.length_c   1.000
_cell.angle_alpha   90.00
_cell.angle_beta   90.00
_cell.angle_gamma   90.00
#
_symmetry.space_group_name_H-M   'P 1'
#
loop_
_entity.id
_entity.type
_entity.pdbx_description
1 polymer ?
#
loop_
_entity_poly.entity_id
_entity_poly.type
_entity_poly.pdbx_seq_one_letter_code
_entity_poly.pdbx_strand_id
1 'polypeptide(L)'
;MYDERKSFIKRVLSRSSIYQAIEAEIVDRAKQIEKMGIKGIDALLWLVLKKMESDYFITCANEILRKYDGTLKVNNPAEFVFKYIMEY
;
A
#
# COMPACT_ATOMS: atom_id res chain seq x y z
N MET A 1 -5.00 19.58 -13.20
CA MET A 1 -5.52 18.75 -12.08
C MET A 1 -5.51 17.24 -12.35
N TYR A 2 -6.22 16.68 -13.36
CA TYR A 2 -6.14 15.22 -13.63
C TYR A 2 -4.84 14.80 -14.34
N ASP A 3 -4.32 15.61 -15.27
CA ASP A 3 -3.11 15.27 -16.02
C ASP A 3 -1.82 15.38 -15.19
N GLU A 4 -1.76 16.32 -14.26
CA GLU A 4 -0.66 16.45 -13.31
C GLU A 4 -0.60 15.22 -12.38
N ARG A 5 -1.75 14.75 -11.88
CA ARG A 5 -1.84 13.54 -11.06
C ARG A 5 -1.38 12.30 -11.84
N LYS A 6 -1.83 12.14 -13.09
CA LYS A 6 -1.39 11.04 -13.95
C LYS A 6 0.12 11.08 -14.21
N SER A 7 0.66 12.27 -14.50
CA SER A 7 2.08 12.46 -14.77
C SER A 7 2.93 12.19 -13.52
N PHE A 8 2.46 12.63 -12.35
CA PHE A 8 3.07 12.32 -11.07
C PHE A 8 3.13 10.80 -10.83
N ILE A 9 2.00 10.10 -10.99
CA ILE A 9 1.93 8.65 -10.82
C ILE A 9 2.89 7.94 -11.79
N LYS A 10 2.91 8.32 -13.06
CA LYS A 10 3.85 7.74 -14.06
C LYS A 10 5.30 7.92 -13.64
N ARG A 11 5.67 9.09 -13.13
CA ARG A 11 7.03 9.37 -12.64
C ARG A 11 7.40 8.58 -11.39
N VAL A 12 6.44 8.32 -10.49
CA VAL A 12 6.66 7.44 -9.34
C VAL A 12 6.88 6.00 -9.81
N LEU A 13 6.02 5.51 -10.70
CA LEU A 13 6.13 4.16 -11.26
C LEU A 13 7.43 3.96 -12.06
N SER A 14 7.91 4.98 -12.78
CA SER A 14 9.19 4.86 -13.52
C SER A 14 10.41 4.75 -12.61
N ARG A 15 10.27 5.05 -11.31
CA ARG A 15 11.34 4.93 -10.31
C ARG A 15 11.24 3.66 -9.47
N SER A 16 10.16 2.89 -9.59
CA SER A 16 10.00 1.65 -8.85
C SER A 16 10.67 0.49 -9.58
N SER A 17 11.46 -0.30 -8.86
CA SER A 17 12.05 -1.54 -9.40
C SER A 17 11.01 -2.65 -9.61
N ILE A 18 9.92 -2.63 -8.84
CA ILE A 18 8.83 -3.61 -8.86
C ILE A 18 7.51 -2.85 -8.81
N TYR A 19 6.53 -3.30 -9.60
CA TYR A 19 5.15 -2.80 -9.54
C TYR A 19 4.17 -3.97 -9.50
N GLN A 20 3.14 -3.87 -8.65
CA GLN A 20 2.03 -4.82 -8.62
C GLN A 20 0.90 -4.26 -9.50
N ALA A 21 0.61 -4.93 -10.61
CA ALA A 21 -0.57 -4.62 -11.41
C ALA A 21 -1.85 -4.99 -10.62
N ILE A 22 -2.90 -4.18 -10.77
CA ILE A 22 -4.21 -4.52 -10.21
C ILE A 22 -4.87 -5.50 -11.18
N GLU A 23 -4.73 -6.79 -10.89
CA GLU A 23 -5.35 -7.87 -11.65
C GLU A 23 -6.80 -8.11 -11.21
N ALA A 24 -7.62 -8.65 -12.11
CA ALA A 24 -9.03 -8.95 -11.83
C ALA A 24 -9.20 -9.83 -10.59
N GLU A 25 -8.32 -10.80 -10.37
CA GLU A 25 -8.32 -11.67 -9.21
C GLU A 25 -8.14 -10.90 -7.88
N ILE A 26 -7.24 -9.91 -7.86
CA ILE A 26 -7.00 -9.05 -6.69
C ILE A 26 -8.23 -8.20 -6.41
N VAL A 27 -8.87 -7.67 -7.46
CA VAL A 27 -10.10 -6.88 -7.34
C VAL A 27 -11.24 -7.72 -6.79
N ASP A 28 -11.43 -8.93 -7.31
CA ASP A 28 -12.53 -9.79 -6.88
C ASP A 28 -12.34 -10.30 -5.45
N ARG A 29 -11.11 -10.62 -5.05
CA ARG A 29 -10.78 -10.90 -3.64
C ARG A 29 -11.03 -9.68 -2.75
N ALA A 30 -10.68 -8.47 -3.19
CA ALA A 30 -10.90 -7.26 -2.41
C ALA A 30 -12.39 -7.02 -2.15
N LYS A 31 -13.25 -7.23 -3.16
CA LYS A 31 -14.72 -7.14 -3.01
C LYS A 31 -15.29 -8.14 -2.00
N GLN A 32 -14.68 -9.32 -1.85
CA GLN A 32 -15.12 -10.27 -0.81
C GLN A 32 -14.72 -9.78 0.59
N ILE A 33 -13.53 -9.21 0.72
CA ILE A 33 -13.06 -8.60 1.98
C ILE A 33 -13.92 -7.36 2.34
N GLU A 34 -14.40 -6.61 1.34
CA GLU A 34 -15.32 -5.49 1.60
C GLU A 34 -16.60 -5.92 2.32
N LYS A 35 -17.11 -7.11 2.02
CA LYS A 35 -18.30 -7.66 2.71
C LYS A 35 -18.08 -7.90 4.20
N MET A 36 -16.83 -7.91 4.66
CA MET A 36 -16.45 -8.03 6.07
C MET A 36 -16.34 -6.66 6.77
N GLY A 37 -16.70 -5.56 6.08
CA GLY A 37 -16.72 -4.20 6.65
C GLY A 37 -15.43 -3.40 6.46
N ILE A 38 -14.48 -3.88 5.66
CA ILE A 38 -13.26 -3.16 5.27
C ILE A 38 -13.57 -2.34 4.01
N LYS A 39 -13.12 -1.08 3.93
CA LYS A 39 -13.36 -0.26 2.71
C LYS A 39 -12.55 -0.79 1.53
N GLY A 40 -13.07 -0.71 0.31
CA GLY A 40 -12.47 -1.34 -0.87
C GLY A 40 -11.02 -1.01 -1.16
N ILE A 41 -10.61 0.23 -0.95
CA ILE A 41 -9.21 0.60 -1.14
C ILE A 41 -8.30 -0.04 -0.10
N ASP A 42 -8.77 -0.17 1.15
CA ASP A 42 -8.02 -0.82 2.22
C ASP A 42 -7.96 -2.34 1.99
N ALA A 43 -9.05 -2.93 1.48
CA ALA A 43 -9.10 -4.35 1.10
C ALA A 43 -8.11 -4.68 -0.04
N LEU A 44 -8.00 -3.79 -1.04
CA LEU A 44 -7.01 -3.91 -2.11
C LEU A 44 -5.58 -3.83 -1.55
N LEU A 45 -5.31 -2.85 -0.69
CA LEU A 45 -3.99 -2.69 -0.08
C LEU A 45 -3.60 -3.90 0.76
N TRP A 46 -4.54 -4.51 1.49
CA TRP A 46 -4.30 -5.76 2.24
C TRP A 46 -3.91 -6.94 1.35
N LEU A 47 -4.49 -7.07 0.17
CA LEU A 47 -4.12 -8.16 -0.74
C LEU A 47 -2.74 -7.93 -1.35
N VAL A 48 -2.43 -6.68 -1.71
CA VAL A 48 -1.11 -6.30 -2.20
C VAL A 48 -0.05 -6.58 -1.12
N LEU A 49 -0.33 -6.21 0.12
CA LEU A 49 0.51 -6.48 1.29
C LEU A 49 0.83 -7.97 1.48
N LYS A 50 -0.13 -8.85 1.23
CA LYS A 50 0.05 -10.30 1.37
C LYS A 50 0.81 -10.93 0.21
N LYS A 51 0.81 -10.31 -0.97
CA LYS A 51 1.51 -10.80 -2.16
C LYS A 51 2.93 -10.27 -2.27
N MET A 52 3.26 -9.16 -1.62
CA MET A 52 4.58 -8.55 -1.72
C MET A 52 5.54 -9.06 -0.65
N GLU A 53 6.69 -9.55 -1.10
CA GLU A 53 7.84 -9.87 -0.25
C GLU A 53 8.70 -8.61 -0.05
N SER A 54 8.16 -7.66 0.71
CA SER A 54 8.88 -6.47 1.15
C SER A 54 9.29 -6.60 2.62
N ASP A 55 10.27 -5.83 3.07
CA ASP A 55 10.57 -5.71 4.50
C ASP A 55 9.66 -4.69 5.22
N TYR A 56 9.23 -3.68 4.46
CA TYR A 56 8.43 -2.55 4.95
C TYR A 56 7.30 -2.21 4.00
N PHE A 57 6.18 -1.78 4.56
CA PHE A 57 5.09 -1.15 3.83
C PHE A 57 4.82 0.24 4.38
N ILE A 58 5.00 1.23 3.50
CA ILE A 58 4.86 2.63 3.85
C ILE A 58 3.54 3.15 3.29
N THR A 59 2.64 3.60 4.16
CA THR A 59 1.32 4.09 3.76
C THR A 59 0.78 5.18 4.67
N CYS A 60 -0.07 6.06 4.12
CA CYS A 60 -0.87 7.00 4.91
C CYS A 60 -2.29 6.46 5.19
N ALA A 61 -2.60 5.23 4.81
CA ALA A 61 -3.91 4.63 5.02
C ALA A 61 -4.07 4.25 6.51
N ASN A 62 -4.79 5.08 7.26
CA ASN A 62 -4.99 4.92 8.71
C ASN A 62 -5.60 3.57 9.10
N GLU A 63 -6.50 3.01 8.28
CA GLU A 63 -7.08 1.69 8.56
C GLU A 63 -6.02 0.59 8.51
N ILE A 64 -5.11 0.64 7.54
CA ILE A 64 -3.97 -0.28 7.45
C ILE A 64 -3.04 -0.09 8.64
N LEU A 65 -2.65 1.15 8.93
CA LEU A 65 -1.75 1.47 10.04
C LEU A 65 -2.27 0.99 11.41
N ARG A 66 -3.60 0.97 11.59
CA ARG A 66 -4.23 0.59 12.87
C ARG A 66 -4.61 -0.88 12.97
N LYS A 67 -4.99 -1.51 11.86
CA LYS A 67 -5.64 -2.83 11.88
C LYS A 67 -4.81 -3.93 11.24
N TYR A 68 -3.71 -3.61 10.55
CA TYR A 68 -2.86 -4.63 9.98
C TYR A 68 -2.16 -5.42 11.09
N ASP A 69 -2.38 -6.73 11.09
CA ASP A 69 -1.89 -7.70 12.08
C ASP A 69 -0.93 -8.72 11.47
N GLY A 70 -0.52 -8.52 10.22
CA GLY A 70 0.42 -9.39 9.53
C GLY A 70 1.87 -9.20 9.98
N THR A 71 2.77 -9.97 9.36
CA THR A 71 4.20 -9.99 9.71
C THR A 71 5.00 -8.83 9.15
N LEU A 72 4.44 -8.08 8.18
CA LEU A 72 5.14 -6.98 7.53
C LEU A 72 5.20 -5.74 8.42
N LYS A 73 6.34 -5.05 8.44
CA LYS A 73 6.47 -3.78 9.16
C LYS A 73 5.70 -2.69 8.41
N VAL A 74 4.60 -2.24 8.98
CA VAL A 74 3.80 -1.13 8.43
C VAL A 74 4.18 0.16 9.16
N ASN A 75 4.52 1.20 8.41
CA ASN A 75 4.82 2.53 8.94
C ASN A 75 4.16 3.62 8.10
N ASN A 76 3.87 4.76 8.71
CA ASN A 76 3.62 5.96 7.91
C ASN A 76 4.95 6.55 7.40
N PRO A 77 4.94 7.40 6.36
CA PRO A 77 6.18 7.95 5.79
C PRO A 77 7.06 8.69 6.80
N ALA A 78 6.46 9.46 7.71
CA ALA A 78 7.22 10.23 8.70
C ALA A 78 7.88 9.29 9.72
N GLU A 79 7.14 8.32 10.27
CA GLU A 79 7.69 7.28 11.15
C GLU A 79 8.84 6.52 10.50
N PHE A 80 8.69 6.14 9.23
CA PHE A 80 9.73 5.43 8.51
C PHE A 80 11.02 6.26 8.40
N VAL A 81 10.89 7.53 8.02
CA VAL A 81 12.04 8.45 7.90
C VAL A 81 12.71 8.65 9.26
N PHE A 82 11.95 8.98 10.31
CA PHE A 82 12.51 9.22 11.64
C PHE A 82 13.22 7.97 12.17
N LYS A 83 12.60 6.80 12.06
CA LYS A 83 13.10 5.57 12.66
C LYS A 83 14.26 4.91 11.91
N TYR A 84 14.32 5.05 10.58
CA TYR A 84 15.26 4.27 9.77
C TYR A 84 16.20 5.09 8.89
N ILE A 85 15.94 6.40 8.72
CA ILE A 85 16.77 7.27 7.87
C ILE A 85 17.51 8.31 8.72
N MET A 86 16.83 8.91 9.70
CA MET A 86 17.38 10.01 10.51
C MET A 86 18.13 9.55 11.76
N GLU A 87 18.00 8.29 12.18
CA GLU A 87 18.70 7.71 13.35
C GLU A 87 20.15 7.25 13.04
N TYR A 88 20.78 7.79 12.00
CA TYR A 88 22.21 7.63 11.69
C TYR A 88 22.94 8.98 11.69
#